data_AF-A0A3P7NCS4-F1
#
_entry.id   AF-A0A3P7NCS4-F1
#
_cell.length_a   1.000
_cell.length_b   1.000
_cell.length_c   1.000
_cell.angle_alpha   90.00
_cell.angle_beta   90.00
_cell.angle_gamma   90.00
#
_symmetry.space_group_name_H-M   'P 1'
#
loop_
_entity.id
_entity.type
_entity.pdbx_description
1 polymer ?
#
loop_
_entity_poly.entity_id
_entity_poly.type
_entity_poly.pdbx_seq_one_letter_code
_entity_poly.pdbx_strand_id
1 'polypeptide(L)'
;MLVLHPTYSLLLVESDPCCWNRWIRSVKNTENLFNTDGFQMIVGRVFATEDPVIRCRAIKMLMSSGGVTQHIRNPIWDYCADLLKEIDINRYVSITEREVAIYQTEEGKIRDEMRDLYAKCKERIEPLTFAIEGDPLGSAKHVQLMIGVVVPLLRSPLVSSLAHRAFRAFRDAAFQPCEDYLHELILHCSVRVLNSAYTNAAWSEELLATQLERTVALLGGKFLKAFTERWPL
;
A
#
# COMPACT_ATOMS: atom_id res chain seq x y z
N MET A 1 -19.98 19.15 -26.88
CA MET A 1 -18.89 19.56 -25.99
C MET A 1 -19.48 19.63 -24.59
N LEU A 2 -19.51 18.49 -23.89
CA LEU A 2 -20.06 18.41 -22.54
C LEU A 2 -18.90 18.67 -21.57
N VAL A 3 -18.73 19.93 -21.18
CA VAL A 3 -17.90 20.28 -20.02
C VAL A 3 -18.69 19.83 -18.81
N LEU A 4 -18.43 18.61 -18.31
CA LEU A 4 -19.02 18.18 -17.05
C LEU A 4 -18.41 19.04 -15.95
N HIS A 5 -19.29 19.70 -15.19
CA HIS A 5 -18.91 20.43 -13.99
C HIS A 5 -18.14 19.47 -13.06
N PRO A 6 -17.05 19.90 -12.39
CA PRO A 6 -16.19 19.04 -11.58
C PRO A 6 -16.92 18.15 -10.56
N THR A 7 -18.07 18.60 -10.08
CA THR A 7 -18.99 17.86 -9.20
C THR A 7 -19.50 16.54 -9.81
N TYR A 8 -19.73 16.47 -11.12
CA TYR A 8 -20.19 15.24 -11.78
C TYR A 8 -19.08 14.20 -11.94
N SER A 9 -17.83 14.65 -12.11
CA SER A 9 -16.69 13.75 -12.15
C SER A 9 -16.48 13.04 -10.81
N LEU A 10 -16.76 13.73 -9.69
CA LEU A 10 -16.71 13.16 -8.35
C LEU A 10 -17.84 12.17 -8.08
N LEU A 11 -19.09 12.52 -8.40
CA LEU A 11 -20.21 11.58 -8.32
C LEU A 11 -19.89 10.29 -9.09
N LEU A 12 -19.21 10.39 -10.24
CA LEU A 12 -18.76 9.22 -10.99
C LEU A 12 -17.68 8.41 -10.26
N VAL A 13 -16.66 9.06 -9.66
CA VAL A 13 -15.62 8.35 -8.87
C VAL A 13 -16.21 7.70 -7.63
N GLU A 14 -17.14 8.37 -6.96
CA GLU A 14 -17.82 7.89 -5.75
C GLU A 14 -18.80 6.74 -6.06
N SER A 15 -19.50 6.79 -7.20
CA SER A 15 -20.52 5.80 -7.56
C SER A 15 -19.96 4.58 -8.32
N ASP A 16 -19.06 4.81 -9.27
CA ASP A 16 -18.45 3.76 -10.10
C ASP A 16 -17.07 4.20 -10.67
N PRO A 17 -15.97 3.79 -10.00
CA PRO A 17 -14.60 4.05 -10.46
C PRO A 17 -14.31 3.59 -11.90
N CYS A 18 -14.99 2.54 -12.38
CA CYS A 18 -14.81 2.03 -13.75
C CYS A 18 -15.49 2.93 -14.79
N CYS A 19 -16.54 3.66 -14.41
CA CYS A 19 -17.15 4.67 -15.27
C CYS A 19 -16.26 5.90 -15.42
N TRP A 20 -15.57 6.32 -14.36
CA TRP A 20 -14.60 7.42 -14.44
C TRP A 20 -13.44 7.09 -15.38
N ASN A 21 -12.87 5.89 -15.28
CA ASN A 21 -11.77 5.44 -16.14
C ASN A 21 -12.18 5.33 -17.62
N ARG A 22 -13.44 4.95 -17.91
CA ARG A 22 -13.99 4.97 -19.27
C ARG A 22 -14.21 6.39 -19.77
N TRP A 23 -14.77 7.26 -18.92
CA TRP A 23 -15.00 8.66 -19.25
C TRP A 23 -13.70 9.40 -19.54
N ILE A 24 -12.69 9.31 -18.67
CA ILE A 24 -11.44 10.06 -18.83
C ILE A 24 -10.69 9.67 -20.11
N ARG A 25 -10.74 8.39 -20.48
CA ARG A 25 -10.18 7.87 -21.75
C ARG A 25 -10.97 8.32 -22.98
N SER A 26 -12.24 8.69 -22.81
CA SER A 26 -13.10 9.18 -23.89
C SER A 26 -12.92 10.67 -24.21
N VAL A 27 -12.30 11.43 -23.30
CA VAL A 27 -12.05 12.86 -23.50
C VAL A 27 -10.88 13.08 -24.46
N LYS A 28 -11.14 13.79 -25.57
CA LYS A 28 -10.09 14.36 -26.43
C LYS A 28 -9.65 15.73 -25.85
N ASN A 29 -8.34 16.00 -25.77
CA ASN A 29 -7.72 17.17 -25.10
C ASN A 29 -7.81 17.17 -23.57
N THR A 30 -7.34 16.08 -22.93
CA THR A 30 -7.19 16.00 -21.47
C THR A 30 -6.28 17.08 -20.88
N GLU A 31 -5.32 17.62 -21.65
CA GLU A 31 -4.41 18.70 -21.21
C GLU A 31 -5.15 19.98 -20.79
N ASN A 32 -6.25 20.34 -21.45
CA ASN A 32 -7.07 21.50 -21.08
C ASN A 32 -8.06 21.20 -19.94
N LEU A 33 -8.39 19.92 -19.74
CA LEU A 33 -9.34 19.47 -18.72
C LEU A 33 -8.68 19.38 -17.33
N PHE A 34 -7.36 19.17 -17.32
CA PHE A 34 -6.51 19.17 -16.14
C PHE A 34 -5.51 20.33 -16.19
N ASN A 35 -6.00 21.57 -16.35
CA ASN A 35 -5.18 22.72 -15.97
C ASN A 35 -4.77 22.56 -14.48
N THR A 36 -3.64 23.16 -14.08
CA THR A 36 -3.03 22.92 -12.76
C THR A 36 -4.02 23.13 -11.61
N ASP A 37 -4.95 24.08 -11.74
CA ASP A 37 -5.97 24.39 -10.74
C ASP A 37 -7.07 23.33 -10.65
N GLY A 38 -7.62 22.89 -11.79
CA GLY A 38 -8.64 21.83 -11.84
C GLY A 38 -8.08 20.49 -11.35
N PHE A 39 -6.81 20.24 -11.64
CA PHE A 39 -6.06 19.08 -11.17
C PHE A 39 -5.91 19.07 -9.63
N GLN A 40 -5.45 20.18 -9.04
CA GLN A 40 -5.29 20.28 -7.58
C GLN A 40 -6.63 20.17 -6.85
N MET A 41 -7.70 20.72 -7.43
CA MET A 41 -9.05 20.58 -6.87
C MET A 41 -9.54 19.13 -6.85
N ILE A 42 -9.31 18.35 -7.91
CA ILE A 42 -9.73 16.94 -7.96
C ILE A 42 -8.96 16.12 -6.93
N VAL A 43 -7.65 16.30 -6.87
CA VAL A 43 -6.77 15.63 -5.90
C VAL A 43 -7.18 15.99 -4.46
N GLY A 44 -7.36 17.29 -4.18
CA GLY A 44 -7.80 17.78 -2.87
C GLY A 44 -9.15 17.22 -2.43
N ARG A 45 -10.10 17.05 -3.36
CA ARG A 45 -11.41 16.45 -3.04
C ARG A 45 -11.33 14.96 -2.75
N VAL A 46 -10.50 14.21 -3.47
CA VAL A 46 -10.26 12.79 -3.15
C VAL A 46 -9.67 12.65 -1.76
N PHE A 47 -8.75 13.54 -1.37
CA PHE A 47 -8.18 13.53 -0.02
C PHE A 47 -9.23 13.91 1.05
N ALA A 48 -10.16 14.79 0.72
CA ALA A 48 -11.25 15.21 1.61
C ALA A 48 -12.42 14.22 1.71
N THR A 49 -12.45 13.15 0.91
CA THR A 49 -13.52 12.12 0.98
C THR A 49 -13.55 11.48 2.36
N GLU A 50 -14.68 11.58 3.06
CA GLU A 50 -14.85 11.05 4.43
C GLU A 50 -14.77 9.52 4.47
N ASP A 51 -15.40 8.84 3.51
CA ASP A 51 -15.37 7.37 3.41
C ASP A 51 -13.96 6.88 3.02
N PRO A 52 -13.24 6.18 3.93
CA PRO A 52 -11.88 5.74 3.67
C PRO A 52 -11.80 4.68 2.56
N VAL A 53 -12.85 3.87 2.35
CA VAL A 53 -12.90 2.84 1.31
C VAL A 53 -13.01 3.50 -0.06
N ILE A 54 -13.89 4.49 -0.19
CA ILE A 54 -14.05 5.25 -1.44
C ILE A 54 -12.74 6.01 -1.75
N ARG A 55 -12.19 6.70 -0.74
CA ARG A 55 -10.92 7.43 -0.86
C ARG A 55 -9.78 6.54 -1.36
N CYS A 56 -9.58 5.37 -0.74
CA CYS A 56 -8.51 4.45 -1.12
C CYS A 56 -8.69 3.87 -2.53
N ARG A 57 -9.93 3.54 -2.93
CA ARG A 57 -10.22 3.08 -4.29
C ARG A 57 -9.96 4.16 -5.35
N ALA A 58 -10.35 5.41 -5.05
CA ALA A 58 -10.06 6.56 -5.90
C ALA A 58 -8.54 6.77 -6.06
N ILE A 59 -7.78 6.69 -4.96
CA ILE A 59 -6.30 6.75 -4.98
C ILE A 59 -5.73 5.70 -5.92
N LYS A 60 -6.08 4.42 -5.74
CA LYS A 60 -5.58 3.33 -6.60
C LYS A 60 -5.89 3.57 -8.07
N MET A 61 -7.13 3.97 -8.36
CA MET A 61 -7.58 4.27 -9.73
C MET A 61 -6.76 5.40 -10.37
N LEU A 62 -6.54 6.50 -9.63
CA LEU A 62 -5.73 7.62 -10.09
C LEU A 62 -4.28 7.21 -10.33
N MET A 63 -3.72 6.41 -9.43
CA MET A 63 -2.35 5.91 -9.55
C MET A 63 -2.18 4.98 -10.77
N SER A 64 -3.19 4.14 -11.07
CA SER A 64 -3.19 3.26 -12.24
C SER A 64 -3.45 3.96 -13.58
N SER A 65 -3.83 5.23 -13.56
CA SER A 65 -4.04 5.98 -14.79
C SER A 65 -2.71 6.30 -15.50
N GLY A 66 -2.74 6.38 -16.83
CA GLY A 66 -1.57 6.61 -17.68
C GLY A 66 -1.74 7.83 -18.59
N GLY A 67 -0.67 8.24 -19.26
CA GLY A 67 -0.67 9.44 -20.11
C GLY A 67 -0.69 10.73 -19.27
N VAL A 68 -1.55 11.68 -19.64
CA VAL A 68 -1.61 13.05 -19.06
C VAL A 68 -1.89 13.06 -17.54
N THR A 69 -2.48 11.99 -16.99
CA THR A 69 -2.77 11.87 -15.56
C THR A 69 -1.61 11.32 -14.75
N GLN A 70 -0.47 10.96 -15.36
CA GLN A 70 0.72 10.50 -14.61
C GLN A 70 1.23 11.55 -13.63
N HIS A 71 1.03 12.83 -13.91
CA HIS A 71 1.38 13.92 -13.00
C HIS A 71 0.67 13.82 -11.65
N ILE A 72 -0.49 13.14 -11.57
CA ILE A 72 -1.29 12.93 -10.32
C ILE A 72 -0.52 12.10 -9.29
N ARG A 73 0.42 11.26 -9.75
CA ARG A 73 1.09 10.29 -8.87
C ARG A 73 1.93 10.96 -7.80
N ASN A 74 2.66 12.02 -8.15
CA ASN A 74 3.53 12.73 -7.19
C ASN A 74 2.71 13.35 -6.04
N PRO A 75 1.65 14.14 -6.27
CA PRO A 75 0.77 14.61 -5.21
C PRO A 75 0.18 13.50 -4.33
N ILE A 76 -0.18 12.35 -4.90
CA ILE A 76 -0.68 11.21 -4.11
C ILE A 76 0.42 10.61 -3.24
N TRP A 77 1.64 10.49 -3.75
CA TRP A 77 2.79 10.03 -2.97
C TRP A 77 3.13 11.01 -1.84
N ASP A 78 3.11 12.31 -2.10
CA ASP A 78 3.34 13.35 -1.11
C ASP A 78 2.27 13.27 0.00
N TYR A 79 1.00 13.16 -0.38
CA TYR A 79 -0.10 12.93 0.55
C TYR A 79 0.09 11.68 1.42
N CYS A 80 0.47 10.55 0.81
CA CYS A 80 0.75 9.33 1.57
C CYS A 80 1.94 9.53 2.51
N ALA A 81 3.01 10.20 2.08
CA ALA A 81 4.15 10.50 2.92
C ALA A 81 3.77 11.39 4.11
N ASP A 82 2.92 12.39 3.89
CA ASP A 82 2.45 13.29 4.95
C ASP A 82 1.59 12.57 5.98
N LEU A 83 0.65 11.72 5.55
CA LEU A 83 -0.13 10.87 6.46
C LEU A 83 0.76 9.97 7.33
N LEU A 84 1.81 9.41 6.76
CA LEU A 84 2.71 8.50 7.49
C LEU A 84 3.60 9.24 8.50
N LYS A 85 3.94 10.52 8.26
CA LYS A 85 4.69 11.35 9.23
C LYS A 85 3.92 11.55 10.54
N GLU A 86 2.59 11.49 10.50
CA GLU A 86 1.76 11.63 11.70
C GLU A 86 1.74 10.36 12.57
N ILE A 87 2.29 9.24 12.09
CA ILE A 87 2.35 8.01 12.87
C ILE A 87 3.50 8.11 13.89
N ASP A 88 3.15 8.14 15.16
CA ASP A 88 4.11 7.93 16.25
C ASP A 88 4.47 6.44 16.33
N ILE A 89 5.48 6.03 15.58
CA ILE A 89 5.96 4.65 15.52
C ILE A 89 6.29 4.11 16.91
N ASN A 90 6.93 4.93 17.76
CA ASN A 90 7.38 4.53 19.09
C ASN A 90 6.19 4.12 19.97
N ARG A 91 5.09 4.87 19.88
CA ARG A 91 3.85 4.55 20.58
C ARG A 91 3.28 3.18 20.18
N TYR A 92 3.38 2.78 18.91
CA TYR A 92 2.84 1.49 18.46
C TYR A 92 3.76 0.32 18.80
N VAL A 93 5.08 0.48 18.71
CA VAL A 93 6.04 -0.60 19.00
C VAL A 93 6.25 -0.81 20.50
N SER A 94 5.89 0.15 21.36
CA SER A 94 5.91 -0.02 22.81
C SER A 94 4.73 -0.81 23.36
N ILE A 95 3.65 -0.98 22.58
CA ILE A 95 2.48 -1.77 22.98
C ILE A 95 2.88 -3.25 23.04
N THR A 96 2.63 -3.87 24.19
CA THR A 96 2.95 -5.27 24.44
C THR A 96 1.84 -6.22 24.00
N GLU A 97 2.18 -7.48 23.76
CA GLU A 97 1.17 -8.52 23.49
C GLU A 97 0.22 -8.71 24.66
N ARG A 98 0.71 -8.54 25.91
CA ARG A 98 -0.12 -8.62 27.11
C ARG A 98 -1.17 -7.53 27.13
N GLU A 99 -0.76 -6.31 26.82
CA GLU A 99 -1.67 -5.18 26.63
C GLU A 99 -2.73 -5.53 25.58
N VAL A 100 -2.32 -6.01 24.40
CA VAL A 100 -3.26 -6.45 23.35
C VAL A 100 -4.20 -7.56 23.80
N ALA A 101 -3.71 -8.55 24.55
CA ALA A 101 -4.51 -9.66 25.06
C ALA A 101 -5.53 -9.20 26.12
N ILE A 102 -5.15 -8.27 27.00
CA ILE A 102 -6.09 -7.63 27.94
C ILE A 102 -7.20 -6.91 27.16
N TYR A 103 -6.90 -6.29 26.01
CA TYR A 103 -7.91 -5.59 25.19
C TYR A 103 -8.90 -6.52 24.49
N GLN A 104 -8.54 -7.79 24.28
CA GLN A 104 -9.46 -8.79 23.76
C GLN A 104 -10.48 -9.27 24.83
N THR A 105 -10.32 -8.84 26.09
CA THR A 105 -11.28 -9.05 27.18
C THR A 105 -12.14 -7.79 27.42
N GLU A 106 -13.41 -7.95 27.83
CA GLU A 106 -14.52 -6.96 27.70
C GLU A 106 -14.44 -5.63 28.51
N GLU A 107 -13.27 -5.03 28.77
CA GLU A 107 -13.18 -3.79 29.55
C GLU A 107 -13.27 -2.50 28.69
N GLY A 108 -14.34 -1.72 28.90
CA GLY A 108 -14.86 -0.71 27.96
C GLY A 108 -14.02 0.54 27.67
N LYS A 109 -13.12 1.00 28.55
CA LYS A 109 -12.35 2.26 28.31
C LYS A 109 -11.05 2.04 27.56
N ILE A 110 -10.30 1.02 27.95
CA ILE A 110 -9.00 0.69 27.34
C ILE A 110 -9.20 0.10 25.93
N ARG A 111 -10.29 -0.64 25.71
CA ARG A 111 -10.71 -1.13 24.39
C ARG A 111 -10.97 -0.01 23.38
N ASP A 112 -11.58 1.09 23.83
CA ASP A 112 -11.87 2.25 22.97
C ASP A 112 -10.59 2.94 22.51
N GLU A 113 -9.64 3.16 23.42
CA GLU A 113 -8.34 3.78 23.12
C GLU A 113 -7.54 2.96 22.11
N MET A 114 -7.54 1.63 22.23
CA MET A 114 -6.78 0.74 21.34
C MET A 114 -7.43 0.58 19.98
N ARG A 115 -8.77 0.55 19.94
CA ARG A 115 -9.53 0.59 18.70
C ARG A 115 -9.32 1.91 17.95
N ASP A 116 -9.33 3.03 18.68
CA ASP A 116 -9.02 4.35 18.12
C ASP A 116 -7.59 4.40 17.58
N LEU A 117 -6.60 3.89 18.33
CA LEU A 117 -5.22 3.81 17.86
C LEU A 117 -5.06 2.96 16.60
N TYR A 118 -5.72 1.81 16.55
CA TYR A 118 -5.73 0.95 15.37
C TYR A 118 -6.37 1.69 14.17
N ALA A 119 -7.54 2.30 14.37
CA ALA A 119 -8.25 3.05 13.33
C ALA A 119 -7.41 4.20 12.78
N LYS A 120 -6.78 4.99 13.66
CA LYS A 120 -5.87 6.09 13.28
C LYS A 120 -4.67 5.62 12.47
N CYS A 121 -4.08 4.48 12.83
CA CYS A 121 -2.98 3.90 12.06
C CYS A 121 -3.46 3.41 10.69
N LYS A 122 -4.60 2.72 10.66
CA LYS A 122 -5.23 2.21 9.45
C LYS A 122 -5.51 3.32 8.44
N GLU A 123 -6.12 4.42 8.88
CA GLU A 123 -6.44 5.56 8.02
C GLU A 123 -5.21 6.19 7.35
N ARG A 124 -4.03 6.08 7.98
CA ARG A 124 -2.76 6.62 7.48
C ARG A 124 -2.02 5.64 6.56
N ILE A 125 -2.04 4.34 6.89
CA ILE A 125 -1.31 3.30 6.13
C ILE A 125 -2.10 2.77 4.92
N GLU A 126 -3.42 2.69 5.02
CA GLU A 126 -4.22 2.08 3.95
C GLU A 126 -4.09 2.83 2.61
N PRO A 127 -4.11 4.18 2.56
CA PRO A 127 -3.85 4.94 1.32
C PRO A 127 -2.54 4.56 0.63
N LEU A 128 -1.46 4.36 1.40
CA LEU A 128 -0.16 3.93 0.87
C LEU A 128 -0.27 2.59 0.13
N THR A 129 -0.98 1.62 0.72
CA THR A 129 -1.15 0.29 0.13
C THR A 129 -1.82 0.39 -1.24
N PHE A 130 -2.92 1.15 -1.32
CA PHE A 130 -3.65 1.36 -2.57
C PHE A 130 -2.85 2.17 -3.60
N ALA A 131 -2.01 3.11 -3.15
CA ALA A 131 -1.12 3.85 -4.03
C ALA A 131 -0.05 2.93 -4.67
N ILE A 132 0.56 2.03 -3.89
CA ILE A 132 1.52 1.04 -4.39
C ILE A 132 0.87 0.09 -5.39
N GLU A 133 -0.31 -0.45 -5.07
CA GLU A 133 -1.06 -1.33 -5.98
C GLU A 133 -1.46 -0.60 -7.27
N GLY A 134 -1.68 0.71 -7.18
CA GLY A 134 -2.05 1.54 -8.31
C GLY A 134 -0.88 1.91 -9.22
N ASP A 135 0.30 2.16 -8.66
CA ASP A 135 1.55 2.43 -9.39
C ASP A 135 2.73 1.58 -8.87
N PRO A 136 2.75 0.26 -9.18
CA PRO A 136 3.77 -0.65 -8.65
C PRO A 136 5.19 -0.23 -9.03
N LEU A 137 5.42 0.20 -10.28
CA LEU A 137 6.74 0.64 -10.72
C LEU A 137 7.19 1.93 -10.03
N GLY A 138 6.28 2.88 -9.82
CA GLY A 138 6.57 4.12 -9.11
C GLY A 138 6.95 3.89 -7.64
N SER A 139 6.38 2.86 -7.00
CA SER A 139 6.62 2.55 -5.59
C SER A 139 8.10 2.34 -5.23
N ALA A 140 8.94 1.93 -6.18
CA ALA A 140 10.38 1.76 -5.97
C ALA A 140 11.09 3.06 -5.53
N LYS A 141 10.59 4.22 -5.97
CA LYS A 141 11.11 5.55 -5.55
C LYS A 141 10.68 5.95 -4.13
N HIS A 142 9.78 5.16 -3.54
CA HIS A 142 9.18 5.41 -2.23
C HIS A 142 9.49 4.32 -1.21
N VAL A 143 10.51 3.49 -1.46
CA VAL A 143 10.95 2.40 -0.57
C VAL A 143 11.37 2.90 0.83
N GLN A 144 11.77 4.17 0.96
CA GLN A 144 12.02 4.81 2.24
C GLN A 144 10.78 4.84 3.15
N LEU A 145 9.57 4.90 2.59
CA LEU A 145 8.33 4.81 3.38
C LEU A 145 8.15 3.39 3.95
N MET A 146 8.53 2.37 3.17
CA MET A 146 8.57 0.98 3.64
C MET A 146 9.57 0.84 4.79
N ILE A 147 10.81 1.28 4.60
CA ILE A 147 11.89 1.11 5.57
C ILE A 147 11.64 1.95 6.83
N GLY A 148 11.24 3.21 6.67
CA GLY A 148 11.10 4.16 7.77
C GLY A 148 9.83 4.01 8.59
N VAL A 149 8.76 3.43 8.03
CA VAL A 149 7.45 3.37 8.69
C VAL A 149 6.87 1.96 8.71
N VAL A 150 6.73 1.32 7.55
CA VAL A 150 6.07 0.00 7.46
C VAL A 150 6.85 -1.07 8.23
N VAL A 151 8.17 -1.16 8.04
CA VAL A 151 9.03 -2.16 8.67
C VAL A 151 9.01 -2.05 10.20
N PRO A 152 9.19 -0.87 10.83
CA PRO A 152 9.02 -0.73 12.28
C PRO A 152 7.67 -1.21 12.80
N LEU A 153 6.58 -0.87 12.08
CA LEU A 153 5.22 -1.21 12.50
C LEU A 153 4.89 -2.70 12.41
N LEU A 154 5.66 -3.49 11.65
CA LEU A 154 5.54 -4.95 11.67
C LEU A 154 5.72 -5.52 13.09
N ARG A 155 6.52 -4.87 13.94
CA ARG A 155 6.78 -5.33 15.32
C ARG A 155 5.64 -5.02 16.29
N SER A 156 4.70 -4.17 15.92
CA SER A 156 3.60 -3.80 16.80
C SER A 156 2.55 -4.92 16.85
N PRO A 157 2.23 -5.48 18.04
CA PRO A 157 1.18 -6.49 18.16
C PRO A 157 -0.21 -5.97 17.76
N LEU A 158 -0.43 -4.64 17.82
CA LEU A 158 -1.71 -4.02 17.48
C LEU A 158 -1.91 -3.85 15.97
N VAL A 159 -0.89 -3.40 15.24
CA VAL A 159 -1.02 -2.95 13.84
C VAL A 159 -0.15 -3.71 12.84
N SER A 160 0.57 -4.74 13.28
CA SER A 160 1.43 -5.56 12.42
C SER A 160 0.71 -6.15 11.20
N SER A 161 -0.57 -6.49 11.31
CA SER A 161 -1.38 -6.97 10.18
C SER A 161 -1.59 -5.91 9.09
N LEU A 162 -1.74 -4.64 9.47
CA LEU A 162 -1.81 -3.50 8.54
C LEU A 162 -0.47 -3.28 7.85
N ALA A 163 0.61 -3.26 8.64
CA ALA A 163 1.97 -3.13 8.12
C ALA A 163 2.33 -4.29 7.19
N HIS A 164 1.94 -5.52 7.53
CA HIS A 164 2.13 -6.70 6.68
C HIS A 164 1.44 -6.55 5.33
N ARG A 165 0.23 -5.97 5.27
CA ARG A 165 -0.47 -5.72 4.01
C ARG A 165 0.27 -4.69 3.15
N ALA A 166 0.73 -3.58 3.73
CA ALA A 166 1.52 -2.59 3.01
C ALA A 166 2.87 -3.14 2.53
N PHE A 167 3.54 -3.94 3.37
CA PHE A 167 4.79 -4.62 3.02
C PHE A 167 4.57 -5.62 1.87
N ARG A 168 3.48 -6.40 1.92
CA ARG A 168 3.08 -7.29 0.82
C ARG A 168 2.88 -6.51 -0.49
N ALA A 169 2.26 -5.33 -0.46
CA ALA A 169 2.09 -4.51 -1.67
C ALA A 169 3.43 -4.08 -2.28
N PHE A 170 4.40 -3.62 -1.46
CA PHE A 170 5.76 -3.34 -1.93
C PHE A 170 6.45 -4.59 -2.49
N ARG A 171 6.30 -5.73 -1.81
CA ARG A 171 6.82 -7.02 -2.27
C ARG A 171 6.23 -7.39 -3.62
N ASP A 172 4.92 -7.31 -3.80
CA ASP A 172 4.22 -7.63 -5.05
C ASP A 172 4.65 -6.70 -6.20
N ALA A 173 4.94 -5.43 -5.88
CA ALA A 173 5.47 -4.48 -6.84
C ALA A 173 6.89 -4.83 -7.33
N ALA A 174 7.74 -5.36 -6.45
CA ALA A 174 9.09 -5.79 -6.79
C ALA A 174 9.17 -7.21 -7.37
N PHE A 175 8.34 -8.12 -6.87
CA PHE A 175 8.27 -9.54 -7.21
C PHE A 175 6.82 -9.91 -7.48
N GLN A 176 6.45 -9.87 -8.76
CA GLN A 176 5.12 -10.27 -9.18
C GLN A 176 4.81 -11.72 -8.78
N PRO A 177 3.55 -12.04 -8.44
CA PRO A 177 3.12 -13.40 -8.19
C PRO A 177 3.53 -14.36 -9.29
N CYS A 178 4.12 -15.49 -8.88
CA CYS A 178 4.72 -16.48 -9.76
C CYS A 178 4.49 -17.91 -9.24
N GLU A 179 4.43 -18.88 -10.15
CA GLU A 179 4.03 -20.27 -9.86
C GLU A 179 4.97 -21.01 -8.90
N ASP A 180 6.25 -20.65 -8.87
CA ASP A 180 7.25 -21.24 -7.97
C ASP A 180 7.16 -20.71 -6.52
N TYR A 181 6.16 -19.88 -6.22
CA TYR A 181 5.91 -19.26 -4.92
C TYR A 181 7.08 -18.42 -4.38
N LEU A 182 8.05 -18.03 -5.21
CA LEU A 182 9.19 -17.24 -4.75
C LEU A 182 8.75 -15.93 -4.07
N HIS A 183 7.77 -15.25 -4.65
CA HIS A 183 7.18 -14.05 -4.06
C HIS A 183 6.69 -14.33 -2.62
N GLU A 184 5.88 -15.38 -2.38
CA GLU A 184 5.38 -15.70 -1.02
C GLU A 184 6.51 -16.08 -0.07
N LEU A 185 7.52 -16.81 -0.54
CA LEU A 185 8.71 -17.11 0.26
C LEU A 185 9.44 -15.83 0.70
N ILE A 186 9.69 -14.89 -0.24
CA ILE A 186 10.31 -13.60 0.06
C ILE A 186 9.50 -12.86 1.13
N LEU A 187 8.18 -12.80 0.98
CA LEU A 187 7.30 -12.14 1.95
C LEU A 187 7.42 -12.79 3.33
N HIS A 188 7.18 -14.10 3.42
CA HIS A 188 7.08 -14.80 4.70
C HIS A 188 8.43 -14.92 5.43
N CYS A 189 9.53 -15.11 4.70
CA CYS A 189 10.87 -15.00 5.28
C CYS A 189 11.15 -13.59 5.79
N SER A 190 10.86 -12.56 5.00
CA SER A 190 11.18 -11.17 5.36
C SER A 190 10.45 -10.75 6.64
N VAL A 191 9.16 -11.02 6.75
CA VAL A 191 8.39 -10.62 7.95
C VAL A 191 8.86 -11.35 9.21
N ARG A 192 9.33 -12.61 9.09
CA ARG A 192 9.95 -13.34 10.19
C ARG A 192 11.30 -12.75 10.58
N VAL A 193 12.17 -12.47 9.61
CA VAL A 193 13.49 -11.82 9.85
C VAL A 193 13.34 -10.44 10.48
N LEU A 194 12.29 -9.70 10.11
CA LEU A 194 12.00 -8.38 10.64
C LEU A 194 11.31 -8.39 12.02
N ASN A 195 11.07 -9.58 12.59
CA ASN A 195 10.36 -9.80 13.85
C ASN A 195 8.93 -9.24 13.84
N SER A 196 8.20 -9.50 12.76
CA SER A 196 6.79 -9.14 12.66
C SER A 196 5.98 -9.85 13.75
N ALA A 197 5.14 -9.11 14.48
CA ALA A 197 4.18 -9.68 15.43
C ALA A 197 3.04 -10.43 14.72
N TYR A 198 2.81 -10.14 13.43
CA TYR A 198 1.89 -10.89 12.59
C TYR A 198 2.65 -11.75 11.59
N THR A 199 2.44 -13.07 11.67
CA THR A 199 2.98 -14.07 10.75
C THR A 199 1.90 -15.05 10.34
N ASN A 200 1.98 -15.58 9.11
CA ASN A 200 1.11 -16.65 8.68
C ASN A 200 1.62 -18.00 9.24
N ALA A 201 0.81 -18.66 10.06
CA ALA A 201 1.16 -19.91 10.72
C ALA A 201 1.53 -21.01 9.72
N ALA A 202 0.77 -21.15 8.62
CA ALA A 202 1.02 -22.17 7.59
C ALA A 202 2.39 -21.99 6.90
N TRP A 203 2.94 -20.77 6.89
CA TRP A 203 4.26 -20.47 6.32
C TRP A 203 5.37 -20.40 7.37
N SER A 204 5.05 -20.71 8.63
CA SER A 204 5.97 -20.63 9.77
C SER A 204 6.27 -21.99 10.40
N GLU A 205 5.71 -23.09 9.86
CA GLU A 205 5.99 -24.46 10.29
C GLU A 205 7.45 -24.87 10.02
N GLU A 206 8.02 -24.40 8.91
CA GLU A 206 9.41 -24.62 8.54
C GLU A 206 10.37 -23.71 9.34
N LEU A 207 11.55 -24.22 9.67
CA LEU A 207 12.63 -23.43 10.25
C LEU A 207 12.99 -22.25 9.35
N LEU A 208 13.19 -21.08 9.93
CA LEU A 208 13.51 -19.86 9.18
C LEU A 208 14.77 -20.02 8.32
N ALA A 209 15.79 -20.70 8.83
CA ALA A 209 17.03 -20.95 8.09
C ALA A 209 16.78 -21.73 6.79
N THR A 210 16.01 -22.81 6.85
CA THR A 210 15.67 -23.64 5.68
C THR A 210 14.82 -22.86 4.67
N GLN A 211 13.87 -22.07 5.16
CA GLN A 211 13.04 -21.20 4.30
C GLN A 211 13.89 -20.13 3.59
N LEU A 212 14.89 -19.55 4.29
CA LEU A 212 15.83 -18.58 3.71
C LEU A 212 16.73 -19.22 2.66
N GLU A 213 17.30 -20.40 2.92
CA GLU A 213 18.12 -21.14 1.96
C GLU A 213 17.37 -21.39 0.65
N ARG A 214 16.12 -21.87 0.75
CA ARG A 214 15.25 -22.07 -0.41
C ARG A 214 14.98 -20.77 -1.17
N THR A 215 14.72 -19.68 -0.45
CA THR A 215 14.48 -18.36 -1.04
C THR A 215 15.70 -17.88 -1.83
N VAL A 216 16.90 -18.00 -1.26
CA VAL A 216 18.16 -17.62 -1.91
C VAL A 216 18.44 -18.50 -3.12
N ALA A 217 18.20 -19.81 -3.03
CA ALA A 217 18.39 -20.74 -4.15
C ALA A 217 17.49 -20.38 -5.34
N LEU A 218 16.21 -20.10 -5.10
CA LEU A 218 15.27 -19.70 -6.15
C LEU A 218 15.61 -18.33 -6.76
N LEU A 219 16.03 -17.35 -5.94
CA LEU A 219 16.52 -16.06 -6.43
C LEU A 219 17.75 -16.24 -7.33
N GLY A 220 18.73 -17.03 -6.89
CA GLY A 220 19.93 -17.34 -7.67
C GLY A 220 19.59 -18.00 -9.01
N GLY A 221 18.65 -18.95 -9.02
CA GLY A 221 18.17 -19.60 -10.24
C GLY A 221 17.53 -18.62 -11.23
N LYS A 222 16.66 -17.71 -10.76
CA LYS A 222 16.05 -16.68 -11.63
C LYS A 222 17.08 -15.69 -12.16
N PHE A 223 18.04 -15.28 -11.33
CA PHE A 223 19.10 -14.36 -11.76
C PHE A 223 19.99 -14.98 -12.83
N LEU A 224 20.38 -16.25 -12.64
CA LEU A 224 21.16 -17.00 -13.62
C LEU A 224 20.41 -17.15 -14.94
N LYS A 225 19.12 -17.52 -14.90
CA LYS A 225 18.26 -17.63 -16.08
C LYS A 225 18.18 -16.30 -16.84
N ALA A 226 17.89 -15.21 -16.15
CA ALA A 226 17.81 -13.88 -16.75
C ALA A 226 19.15 -13.43 -17.36
N PHE A 227 20.27 -13.77 -16.72
CA PHE A 227 21.60 -13.51 -17.26
C PHE A 227 21.86 -14.28 -18.56
N THR A 228 21.56 -15.59 -18.58
CA THR A 228 21.76 -16.43 -19.76
C THR A 228 20.85 -16.08 -20.93
N GLU A 229 19.62 -15.63 -20.67
CA GLU A 229 18.68 -15.21 -21.72
C GLU A 229 19.05 -13.85 -22.33
N ARG A 230 19.70 -12.98 -21.55
CA ARG A 230 20.07 -11.63 -21.99
C ARG A 230 21.42 -11.56 -22.69
N TRP A 231 22.32 -12.50 -22.40
CA TRP A 231 23.58 -12.72 -23.10
C TRP A 231 23.70 -14.19 -23.53
N PRO A 232 23.00 -14.61 -24.59
CA PRO A 232 23.24 -15.92 -25.19
C PRO A 232 24.66 -15.93 -25.77
N LEU A 233 25.43 -16.96 -25.41
CA LEU A 233 26.74 -17.25 -26.01
C LEU A 233 26.62 -17.51 -27.50
#